data_AF-A0A1H7SQK3-F1
#
_entry.id   AF-A0A1H7SQK3-F1
#
_cell.length_a   1.000
_cell.length_b   1.000
_cell.length_c   1.000
_cell.angle_alpha   90.00
_cell.angle_beta   90.00
_cell.angle_gamma   90.00
#
_symmetry.space_group_name_H-M   'P 1'
#
loop_
_entity.id
_entity.type
_entity.pdbx_description
1 polymer ?
#
loop_
_entity_poly.entity_id
_entity_poly.type
_entity_poly.pdbx_seq_one_letter_code
_entity_poly.pdbx_strand_id
1 'polypeptide(L)'
;MAKRYVADIKPVNAEAIGTSVTGKAELIEEDDTLKIKIEAKGTPPNMMHWSHFHGFLDGKKGRVPGKEADLNGDGFIDLPEVYKVAGQTMVPFDNAPQDINVPHDNYPNSDADGNWNYEFEVPIVPLKAKFIEKFGSEDLQLDSRTIIIHGVPESLDLPDTVEGTVKEYGPHTTLPIGVGEIEKA
;
A
#
# COMPACT_ATOMS: atom_id res chain seq x y z
N MET A 1 -23.39 -12.06 6.46
CA MET A 1 -23.18 -12.16 5.00
C MET A 1 -21.81 -11.57 4.73
N ALA A 2 -20.93 -12.32 4.05
CA ALA A 2 -19.61 -11.82 3.69
C ALA A 2 -19.70 -10.66 2.67
N LYS A 3 -18.90 -9.62 2.86
CA LYS A 3 -18.63 -8.59 1.84
C LYS A 3 -17.32 -8.94 1.15
N ARG A 4 -17.30 -8.83 -0.17
CA ARG A 4 -16.12 -9.13 -0.99
C ARG A 4 -15.65 -7.88 -1.70
N TYR A 5 -14.33 -7.76 -1.78
CA TYR A 5 -13.67 -6.67 -2.47
C TYR A 5 -12.50 -7.23 -3.28
N VAL A 6 -12.18 -6.54 -4.36
CA VAL A 6 -11.04 -6.86 -5.22
C VAL A 6 -10.27 -5.60 -5.57
N ALA A 7 -8.99 -5.74 -5.87
CA ALA A 7 -8.20 -4.68 -6.48
C ALA A 7 -7.28 -5.25 -7.55
N ASP A 8 -7.19 -4.59 -8.70
CA ASP A 8 -6.12 -4.84 -9.67
C ASP A 8 -4.97 -3.87 -9.39
N ILE A 9 -3.80 -4.40 -9.03
CA ILE A 9 -2.60 -3.63 -8.73
C ILE A 9 -1.92 -3.26 -10.04
N LYS A 10 -1.75 -1.96 -10.25
CA LYS A 10 -1.13 -1.36 -11.42
C LYS A 10 0.24 -0.78 -11.07
N PRO A 11 1.18 -0.80 -12.01
CA PRO A 11 2.53 -0.29 -11.77
C PRO A 11 2.50 1.23 -11.55
N VAL A 12 3.35 1.69 -10.63
CA VAL A 12 3.69 3.10 -10.41
C VAL A 12 5.21 3.21 -10.47
N ASN A 13 5.74 4.29 -11.04
CA ASN A 13 7.18 4.54 -11.20
C ASN A 13 7.96 3.47 -12.02
N ALA A 14 7.27 2.56 -12.71
CA ALA A 14 7.90 1.40 -13.35
C ALA A 14 9.00 1.72 -14.37
N GLU A 15 8.83 2.82 -15.12
CA GLU A 15 9.84 3.29 -16.09
C GLU A 15 11.13 3.72 -15.38
N ALA A 16 11.01 4.46 -14.26
CA ALA A 16 12.15 4.96 -13.49
C ALA A 16 12.82 3.86 -12.65
N ILE A 17 12.04 2.90 -12.13
CA ILE A 17 12.53 1.81 -11.28
C ILE A 17 13.13 0.66 -12.11
N GLY A 18 12.65 0.45 -13.34
CA GLY A 18 13.04 -0.67 -14.18
C GLY A 18 12.34 -2.00 -13.87
N THR A 19 11.39 -2.00 -12.94
CA THR A 19 10.50 -3.13 -12.63
C THR A 19 9.04 -2.69 -12.73
N SER A 20 8.14 -3.59 -13.15
CA SER A 20 6.72 -3.26 -13.33
C SER A 20 5.84 -4.16 -12.46
N VAL A 21 5.39 -3.61 -11.33
CA VAL A 21 4.53 -4.35 -10.40
C VAL A 21 3.12 -4.49 -10.95
N THR A 22 2.64 -5.72 -11.02
CA THR A 22 1.24 -6.05 -11.34
C THR A 22 0.74 -7.11 -10.38
N GLY A 23 -0.55 -7.09 -10.06
CA GLY A 23 -1.07 -8.03 -9.08
C GLY A 23 -2.57 -7.96 -8.91
N LYS A 24 -3.08 -8.78 -8.00
CA LYS A 24 -4.49 -8.81 -7.59
C LYS A 24 -4.58 -8.91 -6.08
N ALA A 25 -5.61 -8.28 -5.53
CA ALA A 25 -6.02 -8.47 -4.15
C ALA A 25 -7.45 -8.99 -4.08
N GLU A 26 -7.71 -9.88 -3.13
CA GLU A 26 -9.05 -10.28 -2.69
C GLU A 26 -9.18 -9.99 -1.20
N LEU A 27 -10.29 -9.36 -0.82
CA LEU A 27 -10.62 -9.09 0.57
C LEU A 27 -12.01 -9.64 0.86
N ILE A 28 -12.13 -10.34 1.99
CA ILE A 28 -13.40 -10.90 2.46
C ILE A 28 -13.62 -10.43 3.89
N GLU A 29 -14.58 -9.54 4.07
CA GLU A 29 -15.09 -9.14 5.40
C GLU A 29 -16.22 -10.10 5.76
N GLU A 30 -15.96 -11.03 6.68
CA GLU A 30 -16.94 -12.00 7.15
C GLU A 30 -16.85 -12.13 8.67
N ASP A 31 -18.00 -11.99 9.32
CA ASP A 31 -18.13 -11.93 10.78
C ASP A 31 -17.16 -10.88 11.39
N ASP A 32 -16.30 -11.28 12.32
CA ASP A 32 -15.29 -10.41 12.95
C ASP A 32 -13.90 -10.55 12.30
N THR A 33 -13.83 -11.04 11.05
CA THR A 33 -12.57 -11.28 10.35
C THR A 33 -12.53 -10.58 8.99
N LEU A 34 -11.42 -9.90 8.70
CA LEU A 34 -11.08 -9.41 7.37
C LEU A 34 -9.96 -10.29 6.82
N LYS A 35 -10.30 -11.17 5.87
CA LYS A 35 -9.33 -11.99 5.15
C LYS A 35 -8.75 -11.16 4.03
N ILE A 36 -7.43 -11.07 3.96
CA ILE A 36 -6.70 -10.34 2.93
C ILE A 36 -5.80 -11.32 2.21
N LYS A 37 -5.91 -11.38 0.88
CA LYS A 37 -4.97 -12.08 0.02
C LYS A 37 -4.50 -11.12 -1.07
N ILE A 38 -3.19 -10.95 -1.21
CA ILE A 38 -2.58 -10.11 -2.24
C ILE A 38 -1.45 -10.90 -2.89
N GLU A 39 -1.46 -10.95 -4.22
CA GLU A 39 -0.44 -11.60 -5.02
C GLU A 39 0.04 -10.59 -6.07
N ALA A 40 1.32 -10.26 -6.03
CA ALA A 40 1.97 -9.33 -6.96
C ALA A 40 3.23 -9.95 -7.58
N LYS A 41 3.56 -9.49 -8.78
CA LYS A 41 4.73 -9.91 -9.56
C LYS A 41 5.45 -8.70 -10.10
N GLY A 42 6.73 -8.87 -10.39
CA GLY A 42 7.57 -7.81 -10.95
C GLY A 42 7.89 -6.74 -9.91
N THR A 43 7.86 -7.08 -8.62
CA THR A 43 8.48 -6.25 -7.59
C THR A 43 10.00 -6.40 -7.67
N PRO A 44 10.77 -5.41 -7.18
CA PRO A 44 12.19 -5.62 -6.92
C PRO A 44 12.41 -6.92 -6.11
N PRO A 45 13.29 -7.83 -6.54
CA PRO A 45 13.39 -9.17 -5.96
C PRO A 45 14.23 -9.19 -4.66
N ASN A 46 14.02 -10.23 -3.84
CA ASN A 46 14.79 -10.50 -2.61
C ASN A 46 14.82 -9.35 -1.59
N MET A 47 13.76 -8.56 -1.49
CA MET A 47 13.70 -7.46 -0.52
C MET A 47 12.32 -7.31 0.10
N MET A 48 12.30 -6.61 1.23
CA MET A 48 11.06 -6.27 1.92
C MET A 48 10.31 -5.20 1.16
N HIS A 49 8.98 -5.35 1.06
CA HIS A 49 8.11 -4.32 0.53
C HIS A 49 7.13 -3.87 1.60
N TRP A 50 7.26 -2.61 2.02
CA TRP A 50 6.21 -1.96 2.79
C TRP A 50 4.92 -1.94 1.96
N SER A 51 3.80 -2.20 2.60
CA SER A 51 2.52 -2.16 1.91
C SER A 51 1.38 -1.90 2.87
N HIS A 52 0.38 -1.14 2.41
CA HIS A 52 -0.67 -0.62 3.28
C HIS A 52 -2.00 -0.41 2.56
N PHE A 53 -3.08 -0.33 3.34
CA PHE A 53 -4.23 0.45 2.94
C PHE A 53 -3.88 1.95 3.00
N HIS A 54 -4.23 2.67 1.94
CA HIS A 54 -4.23 4.13 1.89
C HIS A 54 -5.65 4.67 1.69
N GLY A 55 -5.91 5.88 2.17
CA GLY A 55 -7.20 6.53 1.95
C GLY A 55 -7.32 7.93 2.52
N PHE A 56 -8.45 8.56 2.24
CA PHE A 56 -8.80 9.88 2.76
C PHE A 56 -9.79 9.75 3.93
N LEU A 57 -9.59 10.58 4.96
CA LEU A 57 -10.44 10.62 6.16
C LEU A 57 -11.86 11.10 5.89
N ASP A 58 -12.05 11.89 4.84
CA ASP A 58 -13.35 12.38 4.40
C ASP A 58 -14.14 11.35 3.57
N GLY A 59 -13.60 10.14 3.39
CA GLY A 59 -14.22 9.06 2.64
C GLY A 59 -14.10 9.20 1.11
N LYS A 60 -13.39 10.21 0.60
CA LYS A 60 -13.05 10.30 -0.83
C LYS A 60 -12.36 9.01 -1.26
N LYS A 61 -12.83 8.41 -2.37
CA LYS A 61 -12.21 7.21 -2.94
C LYS A 61 -10.80 7.55 -3.44
N GLY A 62 -9.78 6.80 -3.00
CA GLY A 62 -8.43 6.87 -3.54
C GLY A 62 -8.36 6.42 -5.00
N ARG A 63 -7.31 6.81 -5.72
CA ARG A 63 -7.09 6.42 -7.11
C ARG A 63 -5.68 5.90 -7.34
N VAL A 64 -5.50 5.11 -8.40
CA VAL A 64 -4.16 4.86 -8.94
C VAL A 64 -3.62 6.18 -9.52
N PRO A 65 -2.43 6.65 -9.11
CA PRO A 65 -1.86 7.89 -9.64
C PRO A 65 -1.47 7.71 -11.11
N GLY A 66 -1.81 8.71 -11.94
CA GLY A 66 -1.29 8.85 -13.29
C GLY A 66 0.00 9.67 -13.32
N LYS A 67 0.58 9.87 -14.51
CA LYS A 67 1.82 10.63 -14.69
C LYS A 67 1.70 12.08 -14.23
N GLU A 68 0.49 12.63 -14.23
CA GLU A 68 0.18 13.97 -13.72
C GLU A 68 0.33 14.12 -12.20
N ALA A 69 0.53 13.01 -11.47
CA ALA A 69 0.79 13.03 -10.04
C ALA A 69 2.24 13.37 -9.70
N ASP A 70 3.17 13.27 -10.65
CA ASP A 70 4.54 13.80 -10.52
C ASP A 70 4.47 15.33 -10.66
N LEU A 71 4.42 16.01 -9.52
CA LEU A 71 4.14 17.45 -9.42
C LEU A 71 5.42 18.28 -9.51
N ASN A 72 6.56 17.71 -9.13
CA ASN A 72 7.85 18.37 -9.20
C ASN A 72 8.57 18.11 -10.54
N GLY A 73 8.11 17.13 -11.32
CA GLY A 73 8.63 16.78 -12.64
C GLY A 73 9.96 16.02 -12.62
N ASP A 74 10.29 15.35 -11.51
CA ASP A 74 11.55 14.63 -11.35
C ASP A 74 11.52 13.19 -11.89
N GLY A 75 10.37 12.75 -12.40
CA GLY A 75 10.16 11.44 -12.99
C GLY A 75 9.67 10.38 -12.00
N PHE A 76 9.49 10.73 -10.73
CA PHE A 76 8.93 9.87 -9.70
C PHE A 76 7.62 10.45 -9.18
N ILE A 77 6.69 9.55 -8.85
CA ILE A 77 5.54 9.85 -8.01
C ILE A 77 5.93 9.41 -6.60
N ASP A 78 6.32 10.37 -5.77
CA ASP A 78 6.82 10.10 -4.43
C ASP A 78 5.70 9.99 -3.36
N LEU A 79 6.07 9.84 -2.09
CA LEU A 79 5.09 9.63 -1.02
C LEU A 79 4.17 10.86 -0.79
N PRO A 80 4.68 12.11 -0.65
CA PRO A 80 3.83 13.30 -0.62
C PRO A 80 2.89 13.46 -1.82
N GLU A 81 3.34 13.07 -3.02
CA GLU A 81 2.54 13.16 -4.23
C GLU A 81 1.44 12.10 -4.28
N VAL A 82 1.76 10.84 -3.98
CA VAL A 82 0.75 9.76 -3.96
C VAL A 82 -0.33 10.03 -2.91
N TYR A 83 0.01 10.68 -1.79
CA TYR A 83 -0.98 11.07 -0.78
C TYR A 83 -2.08 11.99 -1.30
N LYS A 84 -1.81 12.81 -2.32
CA LYS A 84 -2.83 13.70 -2.92
C LYS A 84 -3.85 12.93 -3.77
N VAL A 85 -3.50 11.73 -4.23
CA VAL A 85 -4.30 10.92 -5.16
C VAL A 85 -4.90 9.69 -4.51
N ALA A 86 -4.10 8.95 -3.75
CA ALA A 86 -4.47 7.69 -3.11
C ALA A 86 -4.83 7.84 -1.63
N GLY A 87 -4.45 8.96 -1.01
CA GLY A 87 -4.66 9.24 0.41
C GLY A 87 -3.48 8.84 1.29
N GLN A 88 -3.58 9.16 2.58
CA GLN A 88 -2.53 8.90 3.56
C GLN A 88 -2.39 7.41 3.86
N THR A 89 -1.22 6.97 4.31
CA THR A 89 -0.99 5.62 4.83
C THR A 89 -1.90 5.34 6.03
N MET A 90 -2.56 4.19 6.04
CA MET A 90 -3.48 3.79 7.12
C MET A 90 -3.07 2.48 7.79
N VAL A 91 -3.37 1.33 7.20
CA VAL A 91 -3.23 0.01 7.86
C VAL A 91 -2.14 -0.79 7.16
N PRO A 92 -1.11 -1.29 7.87
CA PRO A 92 -0.04 -2.07 7.27
C PRO A 92 -0.49 -3.49 6.91
N PHE A 93 0.11 -4.06 5.86
CA PHE A 93 0.05 -5.48 5.54
C PHE A 93 1.29 -6.18 6.10
N ASP A 94 1.35 -6.21 7.43
CA ASP A 94 2.39 -6.86 8.21
C ASP A 94 1.81 -8.07 8.95
N ASN A 95 2.49 -8.51 10.01
CA ASN A 95 2.05 -9.61 10.86
C ASN A 95 1.06 -9.20 11.97
N ALA A 96 0.70 -7.92 12.09
CA ALA A 96 -0.29 -7.44 13.06
C ALA A 96 -1.04 -6.17 12.56
N PRO A 97 -1.79 -6.24 11.44
CA PRO A 97 -2.42 -5.05 10.84
C PRO A 97 -3.33 -4.28 11.80
N GLN A 98 -3.98 -4.99 12.71
CA GLN A 98 -4.86 -4.42 13.73
C GLN A 98 -4.16 -3.46 14.70
N ASP A 99 -2.83 -3.51 14.82
CA ASP A 99 -2.07 -2.65 15.73
C ASP A 99 -1.78 -1.27 15.10
N ILE A 100 -1.93 -1.13 13.78
CA ILE A 100 -1.70 0.09 13.00
C ILE A 100 -0.36 0.75 13.41
N ASN A 101 0.70 -0.06 13.39
CA ASN A 101 2.07 0.37 13.59
C ASN A 101 2.78 0.34 12.24
N VAL A 102 3.05 1.49 11.63
CA VAL A 102 3.61 1.53 10.26
C VAL A 102 5.15 1.41 10.22
N PRO A 103 5.93 2.19 10.99
CA PRO A 103 7.37 2.23 10.80
C PRO A 103 8.09 1.09 11.56
N HIS A 104 8.28 -0.04 10.88
CA HIS A 104 9.01 -1.23 11.35
C HIS A 104 9.34 -2.19 10.18
N ASP A 105 10.08 -3.27 10.45
CA ASP A 105 10.59 -4.20 9.43
C ASP A 105 9.88 -5.57 9.39
N ASN A 106 8.58 -5.62 9.68
CA ASN A 106 7.82 -6.90 9.70
C ASN A 106 6.91 -7.10 8.48
N TYR A 107 7.31 -6.55 7.32
CA TYR A 107 6.55 -6.71 6.08
C TYR A 107 7.04 -7.91 5.27
N PRO A 108 6.24 -8.44 4.32
CA PRO A 108 6.65 -9.57 3.49
C PRO A 108 7.78 -9.18 2.52
N ASN A 109 8.65 -10.16 2.26
CA ASN A 109 9.69 -10.07 1.25
C ASN A 109 9.19 -10.63 -0.09
N SER A 110 9.66 -10.05 -1.19
CA SER A 110 9.60 -10.68 -2.51
C SER A 110 10.60 -11.84 -2.60
N ASP A 111 10.29 -12.83 -3.43
CA ASP A 111 11.22 -13.90 -3.76
C ASP A 111 12.24 -13.47 -4.83
N ALA A 112 13.09 -14.42 -5.26
CA ALA A 112 14.13 -14.17 -6.26
C ALA A 112 13.60 -13.82 -7.65
N ASP A 113 12.36 -14.19 -7.95
CA ASP A 113 11.68 -13.90 -9.22
C ASP A 113 10.84 -12.62 -9.14
N GLY A 114 10.85 -11.92 -7.99
CA GLY A 114 10.03 -10.73 -7.77
C GLY A 114 8.55 -11.04 -7.61
N ASN A 115 8.20 -12.28 -7.18
CA ASN A 115 6.86 -12.57 -6.70
C ASN A 115 6.77 -12.12 -5.23
N TRP A 116 5.72 -11.37 -4.92
CA TRP A 116 5.43 -10.89 -3.59
C TRP A 116 4.01 -11.33 -3.22
N ASN A 117 3.84 -11.88 -2.03
CA ASN A 117 2.56 -12.40 -1.58
C ASN A 117 2.29 -11.98 -0.13
N TYR A 118 1.04 -11.65 0.14
CA TYR A 118 0.54 -11.37 1.49
C TYR A 118 -0.77 -12.10 1.71
N GLU A 119 -0.88 -12.86 2.80
CA GLU A 119 -2.11 -13.50 3.22
C GLU A 119 -2.23 -13.39 4.74
N PHE A 120 -3.34 -12.82 5.20
CA PHE A 120 -3.58 -12.63 6.63
C PHE A 120 -5.08 -12.56 6.96
N GLU A 121 -5.47 -13.12 8.10
CA GLU A 121 -6.81 -12.98 8.67
C GLU A 121 -6.77 -11.95 9.79
N VAL A 122 -7.24 -10.73 9.50
CA VAL A 122 -7.18 -9.61 10.45
C VAL A 122 -8.41 -9.63 11.35
N PRO A 123 -8.25 -9.61 12.69
CA PRO A 123 -9.37 -9.47 13.61
C PRO A 123 -9.96 -8.05 13.51
N ILE A 124 -11.22 -7.94 13.09
CA ILE A 124 -11.89 -6.66 12.80
C ILE A 124 -12.10 -5.82 14.07
N VAL A 125 -12.47 -6.45 15.19
CA VAL A 125 -12.76 -5.75 16.44
C VAL A 125 -11.57 -4.91 16.92
N PRO A 126 -10.36 -5.47 17.14
CA PRO A 126 -9.20 -4.67 17.50
C PRO A 126 -8.76 -3.71 16.38
N LEU A 127 -8.88 -4.10 15.11
CA LEU A 127 -8.57 -3.21 13.99
C LEU A 127 -9.44 -1.95 14.02
N LYS A 128 -10.77 -2.08 14.17
CA LYS A 128 -11.69 -0.94 14.26
C LYS A 128 -11.42 -0.09 15.48
N ALA A 129 -11.17 -0.70 16.65
CA ALA A 129 -10.81 0.06 17.84
C ALA A 129 -9.57 0.92 17.61
N LYS A 130 -8.54 0.37 16.94
CA LYS A 130 -7.33 1.10 16.59
C LYS A 130 -7.58 2.14 15.49
N PHE A 131 -8.43 1.83 14.52
CA PHE A 131 -8.81 2.75 13.45
C PHE A 131 -9.55 3.98 14.00
N ILE A 132 -10.42 3.81 15.01
CA ILE A 132 -11.05 4.92 15.74
C ILE A 132 -9.99 5.74 16.46
N GLU A 133 -9.07 5.11 17.20
CA GLU A 133 -7.99 5.81 17.92
C GLU A 133 -7.14 6.68 16.98
N LYS A 134 -6.81 6.15 15.79
CA LYS A 134 -5.90 6.79 14.83
C LYS A 134 -6.59 7.80 13.92
N PHE A 135 -7.83 7.52 13.51
CA PHE A 135 -8.49 8.21 12.39
C PHE A 135 -9.89 8.72 12.73
N GLY A 136 -10.43 8.43 13.92
CA GLY A 136 -11.72 8.94 14.38
C GLY A 136 -12.94 8.33 13.70
N SER A 137 -12.79 7.23 12.97
CA SER A 137 -13.87 6.49 12.32
C SER A 137 -13.81 5.02 12.70
N GLU A 138 -14.96 4.35 12.77
CA GLU A 138 -15.04 2.88 12.86
C GLU A 138 -15.28 2.21 11.49
N ASP A 139 -15.62 3.01 10.48
CA ASP A 139 -15.86 2.56 9.12
C ASP A 139 -14.52 2.50 8.36
N LEU A 140 -14.10 1.29 8.02
CA LEU A 140 -12.89 1.04 7.26
C LEU A 140 -13.01 1.57 5.81
N GLN A 141 -14.24 1.66 5.28
CA GLN A 141 -14.58 2.10 3.92
C GLN A 141 -13.69 1.47 2.85
N LEU A 142 -13.57 0.13 2.86
CA LEU A 142 -12.60 -0.60 2.04
C LEU A 142 -12.67 -0.22 0.55
N ASP A 143 -13.86 -0.04 -0.02
CA ASP A 143 -14.10 0.38 -1.41
C ASP A 143 -13.78 1.85 -1.72
N SER A 144 -13.42 2.64 -0.69
CA SER A 144 -12.81 3.96 -0.83
C SER A 144 -11.29 3.95 -0.67
N ARG A 145 -10.68 2.81 -0.35
CA ARG A 145 -9.23 2.70 -0.11
C ARG A 145 -8.47 2.24 -1.34
N THR A 146 -7.15 2.39 -1.25
CA THR A 146 -6.20 1.80 -2.19
C THR A 146 -5.26 0.87 -1.43
N ILE A 147 -4.74 -0.13 -2.13
CA ILE A 147 -3.59 -0.93 -1.72
C ILE A 147 -2.37 -0.29 -2.35
N ILE A 148 -1.34 0.02 -1.56
CA ILE A 148 -0.05 0.47 -2.08
C ILE A 148 1.04 -0.51 -1.66
N ILE A 149 1.90 -0.88 -2.60
CA ILE A 149 3.15 -1.59 -2.38
C ILE A 149 4.28 -0.60 -2.64
N HIS A 150 5.25 -0.57 -1.75
CA HIS A 150 6.39 0.33 -1.75
C HIS A 150 7.71 -0.43 -1.79
N GLY A 151 8.79 0.30 -2.05
CA GLY A 151 10.14 -0.16 -1.78
C GLY A 151 10.93 -0.46 -3.05
N VAL A 152 12.12 0.11 -3.12
CA VAL A 152 13.13 -0.08 -4.16
C VAL A 152 14.49 -0.34 -3.51
N PRO A 153 15.40 -1.06 -4.18
CA PRO A 153 16.69 -1.38 -3.59
C PRO A 153 17.52 -0.11 -3.40
N GLU A 154 18.34 -0.06 -2.34
CA GLU A 154 19.29 1.03 -2.06
C GLU A 154 20.27 1.30 -3.20
N SER A 155 20.47 0.34 -4.11
CA SER A 155 21.29 0.51 -5.31
C SER A 155 20.64 1.33 -6.42
N LEU A 156 19.33 1.63 -6.32
CA LEU A 156 18.66 2.53 -7.24
C LEU A 156 18.99 3.97 -6.83
N ASP A 157 19.65 4.72 -7.72
CA ASP A 157 19.93 6.13 -7.49
C ASP A 157 18.62 6.93 -7.54
N LEU A 158 18.17 7.42 -6.39
CA LEU A 158 17.03 8.34 -6.28
C LEU A 158 17.54 9.79 -6.25
N PRO A 159 16.98 10.71 -7.04
CA PRO A 159 17.24 12.13 -6.90
C PRO A 159 16.92 12.64 -5.49
N ASP A 160 17.65 13.66 -5.01
CA ASP A 160 17.40 14.32 -3.71
C ASP A 160 15.99 14.95 -3.63
N THR A 161 15.31 15.12 -4.77
CA THR A 161 13.94 15.66 -4.86
C THR A 161 12.87 14.63 -4.57
N VAL A 162 13.20 13.32 -4.56
CA VAL A 162 12.27 12.26 -4.19
C VAL A 162 12.08 12.28 -2.67
N GLU A 163 10.91 12.72 -2.22
CA GLU A 163 10.59 12.81 -0.80
C GLU A 163 9.93 11.52 -0.28
N GLY A 164 9.69 11.47 1.04
CA GLY A 164 8.94 10.36 1.65
C GLY A 164 9.55 9.73 2.87
N THR A 165 10.40 10.44 3.61
CA THR A 165 10.97 9.91 4.84
C THR A 165 9.90 9.75 5.94
N VAL A 166 9.73 8.54 6.45
CA VAL A 166 8.86 8.22 7.59
C VAL A 166 9.74 7.78 8.76
N LYS A 167 9.91 8.67 9.75
CA LYS A 167 10.90 8.51 10.82
C LYS A 167 12.32 8.27 10.26
N GLU A 168 12.91 7.10 10.51
CA GLU A 168 14.22 6.70 9.99
C GLU A 168 14.19 6.06 8.59
N TYR A 169 12.99 5.74 8.06
CA TYR A 169 12.83 5.06 6.77
C TYR A 169 12.79 6.06 5.63
N GLY A 170 13.79 6.04 4.76
CA GLY A 170 13.92 6.97 3.63
C GLY A 170 13.09 6.59 2.40
N PRO A 171 13.20 7.38 1.32
CA PRO A 171 12.47 7.20 0.07
C PRO A 171 12.63 5.81 -0.56
N HIS A 172 13.78 5.15 -0.41
CA HIS A 172 13.96 3.77 -0.89
C HIS A 172 12.98 2.78 -0.26
N THR A 173 12.55 3.01 0.98
CA THR A 173 11.54 2.17 1.65
C THR A 173 10.12 2.55 1.24
N THR A 174 9.86 3.85 1.04
CA THR A 174 8.51 4.41 0.96
C THR A 174 8.07 4.78 -0.46
N LEU A 175 8.94 4.69 -1.46
CA LEU A 175 8.60 4.98 -2.84
C LEU A 175 7.52 3.99 -3.35
N PRO A 176 6.36 4.47 -3.82
CA PRO A 176 5.32 3.61 -4.38
C PRO A 176 5.79 2.88 -5.65
N ILE A 177 5.53 1.58 -5.71
CA ILE A 177 5.88 0.72 -6.87
C ILE A 177 4.65 0.07 -7.51
N GLY A 178 3.55 -0.06 -6.75
CA GLY A 178 2.27 -0.56 -7.26
C GLY A 178 1.09 -0.05 -6.45
N VAL A 179 -0.01 0.31 -7.13
CA VAL A 179 -1.24 0.80 -6.50
C VAL A 179 -2.46 0.09 -7.08
N GLY A 180 -3.37 -0.36 -6.22
CA GLY A 180 -4.65 -0.95 -6.61
C GLY A 180 -5.82 -0.23 -5.96
N GLU A 181 -6.81 0.18 -6.75
CA GLU A 181 -8.09 0.66 -6.23
C GLU A 181 -8.93 -0.51 -5.74
N ILE A 182 -9.42 -0.44 -4.50
CA ILE A 182 -10.29 -1.47 -3.96
C ILE A 182 -11.72 -1.18 -4.43
N GLU A 183 -12.37 -2.21 -4.98
CA GLU A 183 -13.74 -2.16 -5.44
C GLU A 183 -14.54 -3.30 -4.83
N LYS A 184 -15.82 -3.06 -4.60
CA LYS A 184 -16.73 -4.11 -4.16
C LYS A 184 -16.97 -5.10 -5.31
N ALA A 185 -16.85 -6.40 -5.03
CA ALA A 185 -17.06 -7.48 -5.98
C ALA A 185 -18.51 -7.97 -6.02
#